data_AF-A0A2T0VMF1-F1
#
_entry.id   AF-A0A2T0VMF1-F1
#
_cell.length_a   1.000
_cell.length_b   1.000
_cell.length_c   1.000
_cell.angle_alpha   90.00
_cell.angle_beta   90.00
_cell.angle_gamma   90.00
#
_symmetry.space_group_name_H-M   'P 1'
#
loop_
_entity.id
_entity.type
_entity.pdbx_description
1 polymer ?
#
loop_
_entity_poly.entity_id
_entity_poly.type
_entity_poly.pdbx_seq_one_letter_code
_entity_poly.pdbx_strand_id
1 'polypeptide(L)' 'MSQSTHHVVPNAKGGWSVQRGGSGRASRHFATKKAAEAYGRKVSFNQKTILVIHREDGTAPPSSNQD' A
#
# COMPACT_ATOMS: atom_id res chain seq x y z
N MET A 1 16.22 -12.31 1.55
CA MET A 1 15.24 -12.11 0.47
C MET A 1 14.48 -10.83 0.78
N SER A 2 14.35 -9.89 -0.16
CA SER A 2 13.50 -8.70 0.04
C SER A 2 12.05 -9.14 0.12
N GLN A 3 11.39 -8.90 1.25
CA GLN A 3 9.96 -9.18 1.37
C GLN A 3 9.22 -8.33 0.33
N SER A 4 8.47 -8.97 -0.55
CA SER A 4 7.61 -8.24 -1.48
C SER A 4 6.48 -7.59 -0.68
N THR A 5 6.33 -6.29 -0.82
CA THR A 5 5.29 -5.50 -0.14
C THR A 5 4.37 -4.85 -1.16
N HIS A 6 3.14 -4.55 -0.76
CA HIS A 6 2.28 -3.56 -1.39
C HIS A 6 2.01 -2.45 -0.40
N HIS A 7 2.06 -1.22 -0.88
CA HIS A 7 1.84 -0.01 -0.11
C HIS A 7 0.57 0.66 -0.60
N VAL A 8 -0.31 1.01 0.33
CA VAL A 8 -1.46 1.90 0.09
C VAL A 8 -1.03 3.27 0.58
N VAL A 9 -0.85 4.23 -0.33
CA VAL A 9 -0.34 5.58 -0.05
C VAL A 9 -1.33 6.65 -0.48
N PRO A 10 -1.45 7.77 0.25
CA PRO A 10 -2.22 8.92 -0.22
C PRO A 10 -1.56 9.51 -1.48
N ASN A 11 -2.37 10.01 -2.41
CA ASN A 11 -1.89 10.64 -3.64
C ASN A 11 -2.03 12.17 -3.53
N ALA A 12 -0.99 12.91 -3.89
CA ALA A 12 -0.96 14.37 -3.86
C ALA A 12 -2.04 15.03 -4.73
N LYS A 13 -2.54 14.33 -5.76
CA LYS A 13 -3.67 14.77 -6.60
C LYS A 13 -5.05 14.42 -6.01
N GLY A 14 -5.08 13.97 -4.76
CA GLY A 14 -6.25 13.44 -4.07
C GLY A 14 -6.38 11.92 -4.22
N GLY A 15 -7.09 11.29 -3.28
CA GLY A 15 -7.30 9.84 -3.25
C GLY A 15 -6.10 9.02 -2.78
N TRP A 16 -6.09 7.74 -3.15
CA TRP A 16 -5.17 6.72 -2.65
C TRP A 16 -4.65 5.84 -3.77
N SER A 17 -3.37 5.49 -3.71
CA SER A 17 -2.70 4.66 -4.71
C SER A 17 -2.17 3.39 -4.05
N VAL A 18 -2.27 2.27 -4.77
CA VAL A 18 -1.65 1.01 -4.38
C VAL A 18 -0.41 0.80 -5.25
N GLN A 19 0.74 0.61 -4.64
CA GLN A 19 2.04 0.45 -5.30
C GLN A 19 2.80 -0.75 -4.73
N ARG A 20 3.63 -1.40 -5.55
CA ARG A 20 4.50 -2.48 -5.06
C ARG A 20 5.76 -1.89 -4.41
N GLY A 21 6.29 -2.51 -3.37
CA GLY A 21 7.56 -2.11 -2.76
C GLY A 21 8.69 -2.14 -3.79
N GLY A 22 9.46 -1.05 -3.87
CA GLY A 22 10.51 -0.87 -4.87
C GLY A 22 10.03 -0.51 -6.28
N SER A 23 8.72 -0.46 -6.51
CA SER A 23 8.14 0.03 -7.77
C SER A 23 7.83 1.52 -7.64
N GLY A 24 8.44 2.35 -8.49
CA GLY A 24 8.08 3.77 -8.63
C GLY A 24 6.72 4.01 -9.28
N ARG A 25 5.98 2.96 -9.65
CA ARG A 25 4.68 3.04 -10.31
C ARG A 25 3.56 2.56 -9.39
N ALA A 26 2.47 3.33 -9.37
CA ALA A 26 1.21 2.90 -8.79
C ALA A 26 0.60 1.79 -9.67
N SER A 27 0.26 0.67 -9.06
CA SER A 27 -0.49 -0.40 -9.69
C SER A 27 -1.95 0.01 -9.93
N ARG A 28 -2.52 0.82 -9.04
CA ARG A 28 -3.89 1.34 -9.19
C ARG A 28 -4.15 2.57 -8.33
N HIS A 29 -5.03 3.45 -8.79
CA HIS A 29 -5.51 4.62 -8.07
C HIS A 29 -7.00 4.48 -7.69
N PHE A 30 -7.36 5.03 -6.54
CA PHE A 30 -8.70 4.99 -5.95
C PHE A 30 -9.05 6.34 -5.34
N ALA A 31 -10.31 6.75 -5.42
CA ALA A 31 -10.76 7.99 -4.80
C ALA A 31 -10.76 7.94 -3.26
N THR A 32 -10.94 6.75 -2.67
CA THR A 32 -11.08 6.59 -1.21
C THR A 32 -10.08 5.58 -0.64
N LYS A 33 -9.67 5.81 0.61
CA LYS A 33 -8.79 4.91 1.35
C LYS A 33 -9.35 3.49 1.42
N LYS A 34 -10.63 3.37 1.76
CA LYS A 34 -11.33 2.09 1.90
C LYS A 34 -11.27 1.23 0.63
N ALA A 35 -11.42 1.85 -0.55
CA ALA A 35 -11.32 1.14 -1.82
C ALA A 35 -9.87 0.67 -2.09
N ALA A 36 -8.88 1.52 -1.79
CA ALA A 36 -7.47 1.16 -1.93
C ALA A 36 -7.05 0.04 -0.97
N GLU A 37 -7.52 0.08 0.28
CA GLU A 37 -7.26 -0.97 1.28
C GLU A 37 -7.88 -2.31 0.87
N ALA A 38 -9.13 -2.32 0.41
CA ALA A 38 -9.80 -3.54 -0.06
C ALA A 38 -9.04 -4.18 -1.23
N TYR A 39 -8.62 -3.36 -2.20
CA TYR A 39 -7.81 -3.83 -3.32
C TYR A 39 -6.43 -4.30 -2.87
N GLY A 40 -5.76 -3.54 -2.02
CA GLY A 40 -4.44 -3.88 -1.47
C GLY A 40 -4.45 -5.21 -0.73
N ARG A 41 -5.48 -5.46 0.10
CA ARG A 41 -5.65 -6.76 0.79
C ARG A 41 -5.81 -7.91 -0.19
N LYS A 42 -6.66 -7.75 -1.21
CA LYS A 42 -6.88 -8.77 -2.24
C LYS A 42 -5.60 -9.09 -3.01
N VAL A 43 -4.88 -8.06 -3.46
CA VAL A 43 -3.65 -8.23 -4.23
C VAL A 43 -2.55 -8.85 -3.36
N SER A 44 -2.39 -8.37 -2.13
CA SER A 44 -1.39 -8.92 -1.22
C SER A 44 -1.64 -10.37 -0.86
N PHE A 45 -2.90 -10.75 -0.64
CA PHE A 45 -3.29 -12.14 -0.45
C PHE A 45 -2.96 -13.01 -1.67
N ASN A 46 -3.38 -12.58 -2.86
CA ASN A 46 -3.17 -13.32 -4.10
C ASN A 46 -1.68 -13.48 -4.45
N GLN A 47 -0.86 -12.46 -4.18
CA GLN A 47 0.58 -12.46 -4.48
C GLN A 47 1.45 -12.91 -3.30
N LYS A 48 0.84 -13.28 -2.16
CA LYS A 48 1.54 -13.65 -0.92
C LYS A 48 2.56 -12.60 -0.48
N THR A 49 2.16 -11.33 -0.50
CA THR A 49 2.99 -10.18 -0.11
C THR A 49 2.46 -9.52 1.14
N ILE A 50 3.29 -8.72 1.80
CA ILE A 50 2.87 -7.92 2.96
C ILE A 50 2.13 -6.67 2.48
N LEU A 51 1.03 -6.30 3.13
CA LEU A 51 0.33 -5.03 2.89
C LEU A 51 0.73 -4.00 3.94
N VAL A 52 1.17 -2.83 3.49
CA VAL A 52 1.47 -1.67 4.33
C VAL A 52 0.49 -0.56 3.97
N ILE A 53 -0.26 -0.05 4.94
CA ILE A 53 -1.23 1.02 4.72
C ILE A 53 -0.73 2.28 5.40
N HIS A 54 -0.33 3.27 4.60
CA HIS A 54 0.17 4.53 5.09
C HIS A 54 -0.96 5.37 5.70
N ARG A 55 -0.58 6.32 6.55
CA ARG A 55 -1.47 7.36 7.07
C ARG A 55 -1.73 8.43 5.99
N GLU A 56 -2.67 9.33 6.28
CA GLU A 56 -3.06 10.42 5.37
C GLU A 56 -1.93 11.41 5.10
N ASP A 57 -0.99 11.54 6.05
CA ASP A 57 0.25 12.32 5.90
C ASP A 57 1.33 11.58 5.08
N GLY A 58 1.03 10.38 4.56
CA GLY A 58 1.95 9.56 3.79
C GLY A 58 2.94 8.77 4.64
N THR A 59 2.94 8.93 5.96
CA THR A 59 3.84 8.17 6.84
C THR A 59 3.45 6.70 6.85
N ALA A 60 4.45 5.83 6.86
CA ALA A 60 4.21 4.42 7.15
C ALA A 60 3.60 4.32 8.56
N PRO A 61 2.68 3.36 8.81
CA PRO A 61 2.28 3.06 10.16
C PRO A 61 3.54 2.69 10.96
N PRO A 62 3.59 2.91 12.28
CA PRO A 62 4.70 2.49 13.11
C PRO A 62 4.95 1.03 12.77
N SER A 63 6.15 0.75 12.26
CA SER A 63 6.57 -0.62 12.04
C SER A 63 6.51 -1.29 13.40
N SER A 64 5.51 -2.14 13.63
CA SER A 64 5.68 -3.20 14.61
C SER A 64 6.84 -4.02 14.07
N ASN A 65 8.02 -3.83 14.65
CA ASN A 65 9.22 -4.58 14.31
C ASN A 65 8.83 -6.05 14.14
N GLN A 66 8.96 -6.57 12.92
CA GLN A 66 9.14 -7.99 12.73
C GLN A 66 10.59 -8.26 13.11
N ASP A 67 10.81 -8.47 14.41
CA ASP A 67 11.81 -9.42 14.92
C ASP A 67 11.33 -10.84 14.58
#